data_AF-A0A954UBK0-F1
#
_entry.id   AF-A0A954UBK0-F1
#
_cell.length_a   1.000
_cell.length_b   1.000
_cell.length_c   1.000
_cell.angle_alpha   90.00
_cell.angle_beta   90.00
_cell.angle_gamma   90.00
#
_symmetry.space_group_name_H-M   'P 1'
#
loop_
_entity.id
_entity.type
_entity.pdbx_description
1 polymer ?
#
loop_
_entity_poly.entity_id
_entity_poly.type
_entity_poly.pdbx_seq_one_letter_code
_entity_poly.pdbx_strand_id
1 'polypeptide(L)'
;EGCEKIAHKFLHSGDAHAHEKELELALVDRDIDLVAIERKKINGAIRTDFILSAEIVVITLGTVAKATFTTQLMVLCAISLLMTVGVYGLVAGIVKLDDLGLRLLGPNPPSSPQTIRQRIGWGLVGVTPYLMRFLSIAGTTAMFLVGGGILSHGIPAIHHTVDSMIQSLEELEAFGHILSSVGKLVIEGLIGMLAGFLTLLIVTFLPKS
;
A
#
# COMPACT_ATOMS: atom_id res chain seq x y z
N GLU A 1 2.23 -3.77 -9.98
CA GLU A 1 1.09 -4.00 -9.05
C GLU A 1 0.30 -2.73 -8.72
N GLY A 2 0.91 -1.65 -8.19
CA GLY A 2 0.18 -0.41 -7.86
C GLY A 2 -0.60 0.19 -9.04
N CYS A 3 0.04 0.35 -10.20
CA CYS A 3 -0.63 0.80 -11.43
C CYS A 3 -1.68 -0.19 -11.94
N GLU A 4 -1.47 -1.49 -11.74
CA GLU A 4 -2.44 -2.53 -12.13
C GLU A 4 -3.70 -2.47 -11.27
N LYS A 5 -3.56 -2.26 -9.95
CA LYS A 5 -4.70 -2.03 -9.05
C LYS A 5 -5.47 -0.77 -9.43
N ILE A 6 -4.78 0.32 -9.75
CA ILE A 6 -5.42 1.56 -10.18
C ILE A 6 -6.10 1.39 -11.55
N ALA A 7 -5.38 0.85 -12.54
CA ALA A 7 -5.91 0.62 -13.88
C ALA A 7 -7.10 -0.32 -13.85
N HIS A 8 -7.06 -1.42 -13.09
CA HIS A 8 -8.19 -2.32 -12.93
C HIS A 8 -9.37 -1.60 -12.26
N LYS A 9 -9.14 -0.81 -11.21
CA LYS A 9 -10.19 -0.06 -10.54
C LYS A 9 -10.85 0.99 -11.45
N PHE A 10 -10.10 1.64 -12.33
CA PHE A 10 -10.61 2.69 -13.23
C PHE A 10 -11.17 2.14 -14.56
N LEU A 11 -10.57 1.10 -15.14
CA LEU A 11 -11.03 0.47 -16.38
C LEU A 11 -12.20 -0.48 -16.16
N HIS A 12 -12.26 -1.11 -14.98
CA HIS A 12 -13.35 -2.01 -14.58
C HIS A 12 -14.11 -1.46 -13.35
N SER A 13 -14.30 -0.13 -13.26
CA SER A 13 -15.11 0.48 -12.19
C SER A 13 -16.55 -0.04 -12.13
N GLY A 14 -17.07 -0.59 -13.24
CA GLY A 14 -18.36 -1.28 -13.29
C GLY A 14 -18.36 -2.67 -12.67
N ASP A 15 -17.19 -3.32 -12.53
CA ASP A 15 -17.06 -4.68 -12.01
C ASP A 15 -16.90 -4.76 -10.50
N ALA A 16 -16.71 -3.65 -9.79
CA ALA A 16 -16.71 -3.69 -8.32
C ALA A 16 -18.08 -4.16 -7.78
N HIS A 17 -19.17 -3.74 -8.44
CA HIS A 17 -20.51 -4.27 -8.17
C HIS A 17 -20.78 -5.60 -8.86
N ALA A 18 -20.12 -5.91 -9.98
CA ALA A 18 -20.22 -7.22 -10.60
C ALA A 18 -19.55 -8.31 -9.75
N HIS A 19 -18.43 -8.03 -9.07
CA HIS A 19 -17.71 -8.99 -8.24
C HIS A 19 -18.44 -9.30 -6.92
N GLU A 20 -19.13 -8.31 -6.34
CA GLU A 20 -20.02 -8.50 -5.19
C GLU A 20 -21.24 -9.35 -5.59
N LYS A 21 -21.82 -9.07 -6.77
CA LYS A 21 -22.95 -9.81 -7.33
C LYS A 21 -22.56 -11.20 -7.86
N GLU A 22 -21.33 -11.36 -8.34
CA GLU A 22 -20.71 -12.61 -8.77
C GLU A 22 -20.33 -13.45 -7.55
N LEU A 23 -19.89 -12.86 -6.43
CA LEU A 23 -19.75 -13.57 -5.16
C LEU A 23 -21.11 -14.02 -4.61
N GLU A 24 -22.15 -13.18 -4.69
CA GLU A 24 -23.51 -13.56 -4.29
C GLU A 24 -24.11 -14.65 -5.20
N LEU A 25 -23.88 -14.60 -6.52
CA LEU A 25 -24.25 -15.65 -7.47
C LEU A 25 -23.40 -16.90 -7.31
N ALA A 26 -22.12 -16.76 -6.96
CA ALA A 26 -21.18 -17.84 -6.69
C ALA A 26 -21.49 -18.62 -5.41
N LEU A 27 -22.14 -17.97 -4.44
CA LEU A 27 -22.65 -18.64 -3.25
C LEU A 27 -23.90 -19.49 -3.55
N VAL A 28 -24.54 -19.30 -4.71
CA VAL A 28 -25.73 -20.04 -5.16
C VAL A 28 -25.36 -21.17 -6.14
N ASP A 29 -24.27 -21.03 -6.90
CA ASP A 29 -23.82 -22.04 -7.86
C ASP A 29 -22.74 -22.98 -7.27
N ARG A 30 -23.02 -24.29 -7.27
CA ARG A 30 -22.21 -25.31 -6.60
C ARG A 30 -21.01 -25.79 -7.42
N ASP A 31 -20.74 -25.18 -8.57
CA ASP A 31 -19.74 -25.64 -9.56
C ASP A 31 -18.60 -24.65 -9.82
N ILE A 32 -18.37 -23.70 -8.91
CA ILE A 32 -17.20 -22.84 -8.97
C ILE A 32 -16.02 -23.58 -8.36
N ASP A 33 -14.94 -23.70 -9.13
CA ASP A 33 -13.66 -24.24 -8.65
C ASP A 33 -13.03 -23.27 -7.63
N LEU A 34 -13.53 -23.36 -6.40
CA LEU A 34 -13.05 -22.61 -5.24
C LEU A 34 -11.55 -22.80 -5.05
N VAL A 35 -11.02 -23.97 -5.41
CA VAL A 35 -9.58 -24.29 -5.31
C VAL A 35 -8.78 -23.49 -6.34
N ALA A 36 -9.27 -23.34 -7.57
CA ALA A 36 -8.61 -22.49 -8.58
C ALA A 36 -8.59 -21.01 -8.15
N ILE A 37 -9.68 -20.50 -7.57
CA ILE A 37 -9.75 -19.13 -7.05
C ILE A 37 -8.79 -18.94 -5.87
N GLU A 38 -8.78 -19.87 -4.92
CA GLU A 38 -7.89 -19.85 -3.76
C GLU A 38 -6.42 -19.91 -4.18
N ARG A 39 -6.07 -20.83 -5.09
CA ARG A 39 -4.70 -20.91 -5.66
C ARG A 39 -4.28 -19.62 -6.35
N LYS A 40 -5.18 -18.99 -7.12
CA LYS A 40 -4.89 -17.70 -7.77
C LYS A 40 -4.64 -16.60 -6.74
N LYS A 41 -5.42 -16.54 -5.66
CA LYS A 41 -5.21 -15.60 -4.55
C LYS A 41 -3.89 -15.84 -3.83
N ILE A 42 -3.57 -17.09 -3.50
CA ILE A 42 -2.31 -17.48 -2.83
C ILE A 42 -1.12 -17.09 -3.70
N ASN A 43 -1.12 -17.46 -4.99
CA ASN A 43 -0.03 -17.12 -5.90
C ASN A 43 0.15 -15.61 -6.08
N GLY A 44 -0.95 -14.86 -6.12
CA GLY A 44 -0.92 -13.40 -6.13
C GLY A 44 -0.25 -12.84 -4.87
N ALA A 45 -0.67 -13.30 -3.69
CA ALA A 45 -0.12 -12.86 -2.41
C ALA A 45 1.38 -13.17 -2.28
N ILE A 46 1.82 -14.35 -2.69
CA ILE A 46 3.25 -14.73 -2.66
C ILE A 46 4.08 -13.80 -3.55
N ARG A 47 3.59 -13.47 -4.75
CA ARG A 47 4.30 -12.56 -5.66
C ARG A 47 4.45 -11.17 -5.05
N THR A 48 3.37 -10.63 -4.48
CA THR A 48 3.39 -9.32 -3.82
C THR A 48 4.34 -9.30 -2.63
N ASP A 49 4.32 -10.34 -1.79
CA ASP A 49 5.19 -10.43 -0.61
C ASP A 49 6.68 -10.57 -0.99
N PHE A 50 6.99 -11.32 -2.06
CA PHE A 50 8.36 -11.42 -2.58
C PHE A 50 8.88 -10.07 -3.12
N ILE A 51 8.05 -9.34 -3.86
CA ILE A 51 8.44 -8.02 -4.39
C ILE A 51 8.65 -7.04 -3.22
N LEU A 52 7.74 -7.03 -2.26
CA LEU A 52 7.78 -6.11 -1.11
C LEU A 52 8.97 -6.42 -0.18
N SER A 53 9.28 -7.70 0.03
CA SER A 53 10.48 -8.09 0.78
C SER A 53 11.78 -7.76 0.04
N ALA A 54 11.84 -7.96 -1.28
CA ALA A 54 12.99 -7.56 -2.09
C ALA A 54 13.20 -6.04 -2.07
N GLU A 55 12.12 -5.27 -2.11
CA GLU A 55 12.12 -3.81 -2.01
C GLU A 55 12.74 -3.33 -0.69
N ILE A 56 12.31 -3.87 0.45
CA ILE A 56 12.91 -3.55 1.77
C ILE A 56 14.41 -3.87 1.80
N VAL A 57 14.82 -5.00 1.22
CA VAL A 57 16.23 -5.41 1.16
C VAL A 57 17.06 -4.42 0.34
N VAL A 58 16.58 -4.04 -0.86
CA VAL A 58 17.28 -3.09 -1.75
C VAL A 58 17.40 -1.71 -1.10
N ILE A 59 16.34 -1.20 -0.48
CA ILE A 59 16.38 0.09 0.23
C ILE A 59 17.38 0.05 1.38
N THR A 60 17.33 -1.01 2.19
CA THR A 60 18.21 -1.12 3.35
C THR A 60 19.67 -1.21 2.88
N LEU A 61 19.97 -2.11 1.94
CA LEU A 61 21.31 -2.23 1.38
C LEU A 61 21.78 -0.94 0.70
N GLY A 62 20.87 -0.18 0.06
CA GLY A 62 21.19 1.12 -0.53
C GLY A 62 21.57 2.17 0.52
N THR A 63 20.80 2.27 1.60
CA THR A 63 21.02 3.27 2.67
C THR A 63 22.27 3.00 3.51
N VAL A 64 22.58 1.72 3.77
CA VAL A 64 23.78 1.30 4.52
C VAL A 64 24.86 0.69 3.62
N ALA A 65 24.86 1.02 2.32
CA ALA A 65 25.79 0.46 1.33
C ALA A 65 27.27 0.65 1.70
N LYS A 66 27.60 1.74 2.39
CA LYS A 66 28.97 2.09 2.82
C LYS A 66 29.37 1.49 4.17
N ALA A 67 28.45 0.84 4.88
CA ALA A 67 28.70 0.24 6.19
C ALA A 67 29.30 -1.16 6.08
N THR A 68 29.83 -1.69 7.18
CA THR A 68 30.33 -3.08 7.22
C THR A 68 29.19 -4.09 7.05
N PHE A 69 29.49 -5.28 6.54
CA PHE A 69 28.50 -6.36 6.35
C PHE A 69 27.72 -6.65 7.64
N THR A 70 28.39 -6.68 8.79
CA THR A 70 27.75 -6.90 10.09
C THR A 70 26.72 -5.80 10.41
N THR A 71 27.06 -4.53 10.14
CA THR A 71 26.11 -3.42 10.32
C THR A 71 24.93 -3.53 9.37
N GLN A 72 25.17 -3.87 8.10
CA GLN A 72 24.11 -4.05 7.11
C GLN A 72 23.11 -5.14 7.54
N LEU A 73 23.63 -6.29 7.97
CA LEU A 73 22.82 -7.40 8.45
C LEU A 73 22.00 -7.03 9.69
N MET A 74 22.62 -6.35 10.67
CA MET A 74 21.92 -5.91 11.88
C MET A 74 20.79 -4.91 11.58
N VAL A 75 21.05 -3.94 10.70
CA VAL A 75 20.04 -2.94 10.31
C VAL A 75 18.90 -3.61 9.53
N LEU A 76 19.22 -4.51 8.59
CA LEU A 76 18.22 -5.26 7.82
C LEU A 76 17.32 -6.10 8.72
N CYS A 77 17.89 -6.85 9.67
CA CYS A 77 17.11 -7.62 10.65
C CYS A 77 16.28 -6.72 11.58
N ALA A 78 16.82 -5.59 12.01
CA ALA A 78 16.10 -4.67 12.88
C ALA A 78 14.90 -4.03 12.16
N ILE A 79 15.09 -3.52 10.94
CA ILE A 79 14.03 -2.90 10.14
C ILE A 79 12.97 -3.94 9.77
N SER A 80 13.37 -5.15 9.35
CA SER A 80 12.40 -6.19 8.95
C SER A 80 11.50 -6.60 10.12
N LEU A 81 12.07 -6.78 11.32
CA LEU A 81 11.31 -7.15 12.51
C LEU A 81 10.45 -5.99 13.00
N LEU A 82 10.97 -4.76 12.97
CA LEU A 82 10.22 -3.55 13.32
C LEU A 82 9.02 -3.36 12.38
N MET A 83 9.19 -3.51 11.07
CA MET A 83 8.09 -3.37 10.11
C MET A 83 7.07 -4.48 10.25
N THR A 84 7.52 -5.72 10.51
CA THR A 84 6.61 -6.84 10.79
C THR A 84 5.75 -6.52 12.01
N VAL A 85 6.35 -6.23 13.15
CA VAL A 85 5.59 -5.95 14.38
C VAL A 85 4.77 -4.66 14.23
N GLY A 86 5.33 -3.62 13.62
CA GLY A 86 4.69 -2.33 13.45
C GLY A 86 3.45 -2.38 12.57
N VAL A 87 3.56 -2.96 11.37
CA VAL A 87 2.44 -3.04 10.41
C VAL A 87 1.38 -4.01 10.91
N TYR A 88 1.75 -5.24 11.30
CA TYR A 88 0.77 -6.21 11.80
C TYR A 88 0.13 -5.76 13.12
N GLY A 89 0.90 -5.12 14.01
CA GLY A 89 0.39 -4.54 15.25
C GLY A 89 -0.59 -3.40 15.01
N LEU A 90 -0.29 -2.51 14.06
CA LEU A 90 -1.20 -1.42 13.67
C LEU A 90 -2.51 -1.96 13.10
N VAL A 91 -2.43 -2.91 12.15
CA VAL A 91 -3.63 -3.51 11.54
C VAL A 91 -4.45 -4.27 12.59
N ALA A 92 -3.81 -5.07 13.45
CA ALA A 92 -4.49 -5.76 14.54
C ALA A 92 -5.15 -4.77 15.52
N GLY A 93 -4.51 -3.63 15.79
CA GLY A 93 -5.08 -2.55 16.58
C GLY A 93 -6.37 -2.00 15.96
N ILE A 94 -6.37 -1.76 14.65
CA ILE A 94 -7.54 -1.28 13.91
C ILE A 94 -8.70 -2.27 13.97
N VAL A 95 -8.43 -3.55 13.70
CA VAL A 95 -9.46 -4.60 13.73
C VAL A 95 -10.04 -4.74 15.14
N LYS A 96 -9.20 -4.64 16.18
CA LYS A 96 -9.66 -4.73 17.57
C LYS A 96 -10.51 -3.52 17.99
N LEU A 97 -10.24 -2.34 17.45
CA LEU A 97 -11.08 -1.16 17.66
C LEU A 97 -12.45 -1.32 16.97
N ASP A 98 -12.49 -1.94 15.80
CA ASP A 98 -13.74 -2.24 15.09
C ASP A 98 -14.61 -3.23 15.86
N ASP A 99 -14.02 -4.36 16.29
CA ASP A 99 -14.68 -5.36 17.13
C ASP A 99 -15.19 -4.76 18.45
N LEU A 100 -14.41 -3.84 19.06
CA LEU A 100 -14.82 -3.13 20.26
C LEU A 100 -16.01 -2.19 19.98
N GLY A 101 -16.02 -1.53 18.82
CA GLY A 101 -17.14 -0.71 18.36
C GLY A 101 -18.44 -1.52 18.27
N LEU A 102 -18.39 -2.71 17.66
CA LEU A 102 -19.53 -3.63 17.58
C LEU A 102 -19.99 -4.11 18.95
N ARG A 103 -19.06 -4.43 19.85
CA ARG A 103 -19.37 -4.84 21.24
C ARG A 103 -20.04 -3.73 22.05
N LEU A 104 -19.70 -2.46 21.80
CA LEU A 104 -20.31 -1.30 22.46
C LEU A 104 -21.75 -1.04 21.98
N LEU A 105 -22.12 -1.53 20.80
CA LEU A 105 -23.47 -1.37 20.25
C LEU A 105 -24.49 -2.25 20.99
N GLY A 106 -24.14 -3.50 21.29
CA GLY A 106 -24.88 -4.43 22.16
C GLY A 106 -26.34 -4.75 21.75
N PRO A 107 -26.92 -5.87 22.18
CA PRO A 107 -28.34 -6.14 22.00
C PRO A 107 -29.17 -5.37 23.03
N ASN A 108 -30.03 -4.44 22.61
CA ASN A 108 -30.97 -3.77 23.51
C ASN A 108 -32.31 -3.42 22.81
N PRO A 109 -33.41 -3.34 23.56
CA PRO A 109 -34.76 -3.19 23.04
C PRO A 109 -34.98 -1.82 22.38
N PRO A 110 -35.89 -1.75 21.38
CA PRO A 110 -36.04 -0.62 20.45
C PRO A 110 -36.47 0.74 21.05
N SER A 111 -36.64 0.83 22.37
CA SER A 111 -37.27 1.97 23.07
C SER A 111 -36.40 2.69 24.10
N SER A 112 -35.09 2.39 24.19
CA SER A 112 -34.17 3.08 25.11
C SER A 112 -33.37 4.21 24.41
N PRO A 113 -33.19 5.40 25.02
CA PRO A 113 -32.36 6.46 24.47
C PRO A 113 -30.90 6.02 24.29
N GLN A 114 -30.29 6.47 23.19
CA GLN A 114 -28.91 6.09 22.86
C GLN A 114 -27.93 6.49 23.96
N THR A 115 -27.25 5.51 24.54
CA THR A 115 -26.24 5.75 25.57
C THR A 115 -24.98 6.34 24.95
N ILE A 116 -24.19 7.15 25.69
CA ILE A 116 -22.88 7.67 25.22
C ILE A 116 -21.99 6.56 24.66
N ARG A 117 -22.03 5.36 25.27
CA ARG A 117 -21.35 4.14 24.79
C ARG A 117 -21.74 3.75 23.37
N GLN A 118 -23.01 3.88 23.00
CA GLN A 118 -23.51 3.56 21.66
C GLN A 118 -23.11 4.62 20.63
N ARG A 119 -23.08 5.90 21.01
CA ARG A 119 -22.54 6.95 20.11
C ARG A 119 -21.07 6.70 19.79
N ILE A 120 -20.29 6.30 20.79
CA ILE A 120 -18.89 5.91 20.61
C ILE A 120 -18.78 4.64 19.75
N GLY A 121 -19.62 3.63 19.99
CA GLY A 121 -19.68 2.41 19.17
C GLY A 121 -19.98 2.67 17.69
N TRP A 122 -21.00 3.48 17.40
CA TRP A 122 -21.33 3.91 16.04
C TRP A 122 -20.19 4.73 15.40
N GLY A 123 -19.52 5.58 16.18
CA GLY A 123 -18.36 6.33 15.72
C GLY A 123 -17.19 5.43 15.35
N LEU A 124 -16.87 4.44 16.19
CA LEU A 124 -15.79 3.47 15.95
C LEU A 124 -16.04 2.65 14.69
N VAL A 125 -17.20 1.97 14.60
CA VAL A 125 -17.56 1.14 13.44
C VAL A 125 -17.68 1.98 12.16
N GLY A 126 -18.17 3.21 12.29
CA GLY A 126 -18.27 4.14 11.17
C GLY A 126 -16.92 4.60 10.62
N VAL A 127 -15.87 4.71 11.46
CA VAL A 127 -14.54 5.18 11.06
C VAL A 127 -13.67 4.07 10.47
N THR A 128 -13.80 2.83 10.95
CA THR A 128 -13.04 1.67 10.44
C THR A 128 -12.99 1.56 8.90
N PRO A 129 -14.12 1.63 8.15
CA PRO A 129 -14.08 1.51 6.69
C PRO A 129 -13.30 2.64 6.01
N TYR A 130 -13.34 3.85 6.56
CA TYR A 130 -12.53 4.96 6.04
C TYR A 130 -11.05 4.74 6.29
N LEU A 131 -10.69 4.21 7.46
CA LEU A 131 -9.31 3.88 7.79
C LEU A 131 -8.76 2.78 6.88
N MET A 132 -9.54 1.73 6.61
CA MET A 132 -9.17 0.67 5.67
C MET A 132 -8.97 1.21 4.25
N ARG A 133 -9.85 2.11 3.79
CA ARG A 133 -9.70 2.78 2.48
C ARG A 133 -8.46 3.67 2.44
N PHE A 134 -8.21 4.43 3.50
CA PHE A 134 -7.02 5.26 3.61
C PHE A 134 -5.74 4.43 3.55
N LEU A 135 -5.66 3.32 4.30
CA LEU A 135 -4.52 2.41 4.26
C LEU A 135 -4.28 1.82 2.87
N SER A 136 -5.35 1.50 2.13
CA SER A 136 -5.23 1.01 0.75
C SER A 136 -4.62 2.06 -0.19
N ILE A 137 -5.06 3.32 -0.08
CA ILE A 137 -4.52 4.43 -0.88
C ILE A 137 -3.08 4.71 -0.45
N ALA A 138 -2.83 4.84 0.85
CA ALA A 138 -1.51 5.10 1.41
C ALA A 138 -0.51 4.00 1.00
N GLY A 139 -0.90 2.72 1.07
CA GLY A 139 -0.07 1.60 0.63
C GLY A 139 0.23 1.63 -0.87
N THR A 140 -0.75 1.99 -1.70
CA THR A 140 -0.52 2.13 -3.16
C THR A 140 0.41 3.30 -3.48
N THR A 141 0.23 4.43 -2.80
CA THR A 141 1.14 5.59 -2.92
C THR A 141 2.55 5.22 -2.45
N ALA A 142 2.67 4.53 -1.32
CA ALA A 142 3.96 4.07 -0.80
C ALA A 142 4.68 3.18 -1.82
N MET A 143 4.00 2.22 -2.44
CA MET A 143 4.60 1.39 -3.50
C MET A 143 5.15 2.21 -4.68
N PHE A 144 4.52 3.34 -5.05
CA PHE A 144 5.06 4.23 -6.09
C PHE A 144 6.25 5.04 -5.62
N LEU A 145 6.17 5.61 -4.41
CA LEU A 145 7.27 6.37 -3.82
C LEU A 145 8.52 5.52 -3.71
N VAL A 146 8.37 4.29 -3.21
CA VAL A 146 9.47 3.39 -2.97
C VAL A 146 10.05 2.83 -4.28
N GLY A 147 9.20 2.35 -5.19
CA GLY A 147 9.66 1.90 -6.51
C GLY A 147 10.33 3.01 -7.33
N GLY A 148 9.80 4.23 -7.26
CA GLY A 148 10.40 5.40 -7.89
C GLY A 148 11.73 5.83 -7.28
N GLY A 149 11.86 5.74 -5.94
CA GLY A 149 13.13 5.93 -5.24
C GLY A 149 14.18 4.91 -5.69
N ILE A 150 13.82 3.63 -5.81
CA ILE A 150 14.73 2.58 -6.30
C ILE A 150 15.21 2.90 -7.73
N LEU A 151 14.29 3.29 -8.63
CA LEU A 151 14.64 3.66 -10.01
C LEU A 151 15.53 4.90 -10.08
N SER A 152 15.20 5.92 -9.29
CA SER A 152 15.96 7.17 -9.25
C SER A 152 17.41 6.93 -8.82
N HIS A 153 17.64 6.15 -7.76
CA HIS A 153 19.00 5.85 -7.29
C HIS A 153 19.71 4.81 -8.16
N GLY A 154 18.97 3.88 -8.77
CA GLY A 154 19.54 2.82 -9.61
C GLY A 154 20.00 3.29 -10.99
N ILE A 155 19.49 4.43 -11.48
CA ILE A 155 19.79 4.97 -12.81
C ILE A 155 20.49 6.32 -12.66
N PRO A 156 21.82 6.41 -12.91
CA PRO A 156 22.60 7.64 -12.69
C PRO A 156 22.05 8.88 -13.41
N ALA A 157 21.50 8.72 -14.62
CA ALA A 157 20.90 9.81 -15.38
C ALA A 157 19.65 10.40 -14.70
N ILE A 158 18.82 9.54 -14.10
CA ILE A 158 17.63 9.97 -13.36
C ILE A 158 18.07 10.64 -12.06
N HIS A 159 19.01 10.02 -11.33
CA HIS A 159 19.55 10.57 -10.09
C HIS A 159 20.05 12.01 -10.25
N HIS A 160 20.92 12.26 -11.25
CA HIS A 160 21.46 13.61 -11.48
C HIS A 160 20.39 14.62 -11.88
N THR A 161 19.38 14.21 -12.64
CA THR A 161 18.27 15.09 -13.04
C THR A 161 17.44 15.47 -11.81
N VAL A 162 17.10 14.49 -10.97
CA VAL A 162 16.37 14.72 -9.71
C VAL A 162 17.17 15.62 -8.78
N ASP A 163 18.45 15.32 -8.54
CA ASP A 163 19.31 16.11 -7.66
C ASP A 163 19.43 17.55 -8.13
N SER A 164 19.58 17.78 -9.45
CA SER A 164 19.65 19.15 -10.01
C SER A 164 18.37 19.95 -9.80
N MET A 165 17.19 19.31 -9.93
CA MET A 165 15.90 19.96 -9.65
C MET A 165 15.75 20.29 -8.17
N ILE A 166 16.18 19.37 -7.29
CA ILE A 166 16.09 19.53 -5.83
C ILE A 166 17.05 20.60 -5.31
N GLN A 167 18.25 20.71 -5.88
CA GLN A 167 19.22 21.72 -5.48
C GLN A 167 18.70 23.15 -5.74
N SER A 168 17.92 23.36 -6.82
CA SER A 168 17.24 24.63 -7.08
C SER A 168 16.14 24.97 -6.06
N LEU A 169 15.59 23.98 -5.36
CA LEU A 169 14.58 24.18 -4.31
C LEU A 169 15.21 24.48 -2.94
N GLU A 170 16.46 24.05 -2.71
CA GLU A 170 17.20 24.32 -1.46
C GLU A 170 17.67 25.77 -1.33
N GLU A 171 17.81 26.49 -2.45
CA GLU A 171 18.21 27.90 -2.47
C GLU A 171 17.13 28.87 -1.95
N LEU A 172 15.91 28.41 -1.65
CA LEU A 172 14.87 29.22 -1.00
C LEU A 172 15.09 29.31 0.52
N GLU A 173 15.57 30.48 0.98
CA GLU A 173 15.79 30.79 2.40
C GLU A 173 14.47 30.89 3.20
N ALA A 174 14.05 29.76 3.78
CA ALA A 174 13.20 29.58 4.97
C ALA A 174 12.59 28.17 4.98
N PHE A 175 12.25 27.64 3.81
CA PHE A 175 11.60 26.34 3.63
C PHE A 175 12.38 25.37 2.74
N GLY A 176 13.57 25.77 2.26
CA GLY A 176 14.37 24.99 1.29
C GLY A 176 14.51 23.52 1.64
N HIS A 177 14.87 23.18 2.89
CA HIS A 177 15.05 21.77 3.31
C HIS A 177 13.75 20.95 3.38
N ILE A 178 12.63 21.57 3.79
CA ILE A 178 11.34 20.87 3.85
C ILE A 178 10.82 20.69 2.42
N LEU A 179 10.93 21.74 1.61
CA LEU A 179 10.48 21.75 0.23
C LEU A 179 11.31 20.81 -0.65
N SER A 180 12.62 20.72 -0.41
CA SER A 180 13.53 19.78 -1.09
C SER A 180 13.18 18.33 -0.73
N SER A 181 12.95 18.05 0.55
CA SER A 181 12.58 16.70 1.03
C SER A 181 11.22 16.25 0.48
N VAL A 182 10.21 17.11 0.54
CA VAL A 182 8.87 16.82 -0.01
C VAL A 182 8.92 16.75 -1.53
N GLY A 183 9.64 17.67 -2.18
CA GLY A 183 9.83 17.70 -3.63
C GLY A 183 10.48 16.42 -4.15
N LYS A 184 11.52 15.92 -3.47
CA LYS A 184 12.19 14.66 -3.82
C LYS A 184 11.21 13.50 -3.75
N LEU A 185 10.44 13.42 -2.66
CA LEU A 185 9.44 12.37 -2.45
C LEU A 185 8.35 12.40 -3.55
N VAL A 186 7.88 13.59 -3.93
CA VAL A 186 6.90 13.76 -5.02
C VAL A 186 7.49 13.35 -6.36
N ILE A 187 8.70 13.80 -6.70
CA ILE A 187 9.35 13.48 -7.98
C ILE A 187 9.61 11.97 -8.09
N GLU A 188 10.15 11.34 -7.05
CA GLU A 188 10.34 9.90 -6.99
C GLU A 188 9.00 9.17 -7.17
N GLY A 189 7.94 9.60 -6.47
CA GLY A 189 6.60 9.04 -6.65
C GLY A 189 6.07 9.14 -8.08
N LEU A 190 6.29 10.26 -8.76
CA LEU A 190 5.91 10.45 -10.16
C LEU A 190 6.71 9.54 -11.10
N ILE A 191 8.02 9.39 -10.87
CA ILE A 191 8.86 8.46 -11.63
C ILE A 191 8.36 7.03 -11.45
N GLY A 192 8.06 6.62 -10.22
CA GLY A 192 7.52 5.29 -9.92
C GLY A 192 6.16 5.05 -10.56
N MET A 193 5.28 6.05 -10.55
CA MET A 193 3.98 5.98 -11.22
C MET A 193 4.12 5.87 -12.75
N LEU A 194 4.99 6.67 -13.36
CA LEU A 194 5.25 6.64 -14.81
C LEU A 194 5.84 5.30 -15.24
N ALA A 195 6.84 4.80 -14.51
CA ALA A 195 7.45 3.50 -14.78
C ALA A 195 6.43 2.36 -14.62
N GLY A 196 5.60 2.41 -13.57
CA GLY A 196 4.52 1.45 -13.35
C GLY A 196 3.49 1.45 -14.49
N PHE A 197 3.11 2.63 -14.98
CA PHE A 197 2.18 2.79 -16.09
C PHE A 197 2.77 2.29 -17.40
N LEU A 198 4.01 2.66 -17.70
CA LEU A 198 4.73 2.20 -18.90
C LEU A 198 4.85 0.68 -18.92
N THR A 199 5.23 0.08 -17.79
CA THR A 199 5.32 -1.39 -17.65
C THR A 199 3.97 -2.05 -17.89
N LEU A 200 2.89 -1.47 -17.36
CA LEU A 200 1.53 -1.98 -17.57
C LEU A 200 1.14 -1.91 -19.04
N LEU A 201 1.42 -0.81 -19.74
CA LEU A 201 1.17 -0.69 -21.17
C LEU A 201 1.94 -1.77 -21.95
N ILE A 202 3.23 -1.93 -21.69
CA ILE A 202 4.06 -2.94 -22.35
C ILE A 202 3.46 -4.34 -22.15
N VAL A 203 3.11 -4.72 -20.92
CA VAL A 203 2.53 -6.04 -20.62
C VAL A 203 1.16 -6.23 -21.27
N THR A 204 0.36 -5.17 -21.38
CA THR A 204 -0.98 -5.24 -21.97
C THR A 204 -0.94 -5.35 -23.50
N PHE A 205 0.04 -4.71 -24.14
CA PHE A 205 0.20 -4.72 -25.60
C PHE A 205 1.08 -5.87 -26.12
N LEU A 206 1.85 -6.54 -25.26
CA LEU A 206 2.55 -7.77 -25.63
C LEU A 206 1.54 -8.91 -25.78
N PRO A 207 1.50 -9.61 -26.93
CA PRO A 207 0.62 -10.76 -27.09
C PRO A 207 1.01 -11.82 -26.07
N LYS A 208 0.03 -12.29 -25.28
CA LYS A 208 0.21 -13.45 -24.40
C LYS A 208 0.57 -14.65 -25.29
N SER A 209 1.85 -15.03 -25.27
CA SER A 209 2.33 -16.29 -25.86
C SER A 209 1.95 -17.48 -25.00
#